data_AF-A0A2A2SDH6-F1
#
_entry.id   AF-A0A2A2SDH6-F1
#
_cell.length_a   1.000
_cell.length_b   1.000
_cell.length_c   1.000
_cell.angle_alpha   90.00
_cell.angle_beta   90.00
_cell.angle_gamma   90.00
#
_symmetry.space_group_name_H-M   'P 1'
#
loop_
_entity.id
_entity.type
_entity.pdbx_description
1 polymer ?
#
loop_
_entity_poly.entity_id
_entity_poly.type
_entity_poly.pdbx_seq_one_letter_code
_entity_poly.pdbx_strand_id
1 'polypeptide(L)'
;MKAERADAPSPGRLSDRQAAILVAFGLAFWLVAALFIRIAPFDVFGRDVGTILLFAATLPLAWASVRVAERIAALAPDQLLPGVALASAAAMLCDGVGLIWWGLYGDGDRLPGAAWLLWGVGLILFAAFLDGRRRTVRRG
;
A
#
# COMPACT_ATOMS: atom_id res chain seq x y z
N MET A 1 2.55 38.39 26.28
CA MET A 1 2.18 38.29 24.84
C MET A 1 3.14 37.30 24.19
N LYS A 2 2.73 36.03 24.09
CA LYS A 2 3.58 34.93 23.59
C LYS A 2 3.39 34.90 22.09
N ALA A 3 4.37 35.38 21.33
CA ALA A 3 4.32 35.38 19.88
C ALA A 3 4.04 33.96 19.37
N GLU A 4 2.96 33.86 18.62
CA GLU A 4 2.50 32.76 17.80
C GLU A 4 3.70 32.19 17.01
N ARG A 5 4.18 31.00 17.38
CA ARG A 5 5.05 30.23 16.50
C ARG A 5 4.20 29.89 15.29
N ALA A 6 4.38 30.64 14.21
CA ALA A 6 3.89 30.28 12.90
C ALA A 6 4.24 28.82 12.63
N ASP A 7 3.19 28.05 12.36
CA ASP A 7 3.15 26.61 12.14
C ASP A 7 4.14 26.24 11.02
N ALA A 8 5.39 25.89 11.39
CA ALA A 8 6.32 25.32 10.42
C ALA A 8 5.65 24.04 9.89
N PRO A 9 5.48 23.86 8.57
CA PRO A 9 4.76 22.72 8.03
C PRO A 9 5.38 21.44 8.59
N SER A 10 4.58 20.66 9.32
CA SER A 10 5.06 19.42 9.93
C SER A 10 5.62 18.51 8.83
N PRO A 11 6.84 17.97 9.00
CA PRO A 11 7.43 17.06 8.02
C PRO A 11 6.44 15.96 7.66
N GLY A 12 6.19 15.76 6.37
CA GLY A 12 5.29 14.72 5.88
C GLY A 12 3.78 15.04 5.93
N ARG A 13 3.35 16.28 6.17
CA ARG A 13 1.93 16.66 6.05
C ARG A 13 1.45 16.55 4.59
N LEU A 14 0.34 15.86 4.37
CA LEU A 14 -0.31 15.73 3.06
C LEU A 14 -1.34 16.84 2.86
N SER A 15 -1.48 17.34 1.63
CA SER A 15 -2.64 18.16 1.26
C SER A 15 -3.89 17.30 1.04
N ASP A 16 -5.08 17.90 1.14
CA ASP A 16 -6.36 17.20 0.91
C ASP A 16 -6.43 16.54 -0.47
N ARG A 17 -5.89 17.23 -1.49
CA ARG A 17 -5.79 16.68 -2.86
C ARG A 17 -4.90 15.43 -2.90
N GLN A 18 -3.75 15.46 -2.23
CA GLN A 18 -2.86 14.30 -2.15
C GLN A 18 -3.54 13.15 -1.42
N ALA A 19 -4.19 13.43 -0.30
CA ALA A 19 -4.93 12.43 0.47
C ALA A 19 -6.03 11.78 -0.38
N ALA A 20 -6.83 12.58 -1.10
CA ALA A 20 -7.89 12.06 -1.98
C ALA A 20 -7.34 11.16 -3.10
N ILE A 21 -6.24 11.57 -3.76
CA ILE A 21 -5.57 10.77 -4.80
C ILE A 21 -5.07 9.44 -4.22
N LEU A 22 -4.45 9.48 -3.03
CA LEU A 22 -3.89 8.30 -2.38
C LEU A 22 -4.96 7.33 -1.89
N VAL A 23 -6.07 7.84 -1.35
CA VAL A 23 -7.23 7.01 -1.01
C VAL A 23 -7.79 6.34 -2.27
N ALA A 24 -8.04 7.11 -3.34
CA ALA A 24 -8.52 6.55 -4.59
C ALA A 24 -7.56 5.50 -5.19
N PHE A 25 -6.26 5.75 -5.11
CA PHE A 25 -5.22 4.80 -5.53
C PHE A 25 -5.25 3.52 -4.68
N GLY A 26 -5.35 3.64 -3.35
CA GLY A 26 -5.46 2.50 -2.44
C GLY A 26 -6.70 1.64 -2.74
N LEU A 27 -7.86 2.27 -2.95
CA LEU A 27 -9.11 1.59 -3.32
C LEU A 27 -8.99 0.86 -4.67
N ALA A 28 -8.38 1.50 -5.67
CA ALA A 28 -8.16 0.88 -6.98
C ALA A 28 -7.18 -0.30 -6.89
N PHE A 29 -6.09 -0.13 -6.15
CA PHE A 29 -5.08 -1.17 -5.93
C PHE A 29 -5.69 -2.37 -5.21
N TRP A 30 -6.47 -2.11 -4.16
CA TRP A 30 -7.25 -3.12 -3.44
C TRP A 30 -8.15 -3.89 -4.40
N LEU A 31 -8.97 -3.19 -5.19
CA LEU A 31 -9.92 -3.83 -6.11
C LEU A 31 -9.20 -4.77 -7.09
N VAL A 32 -8.07 -4.35 -7.66
CA VAL A 32 -7.27 -5.17 -8.58
C VAL A 32 -6.74 -6.42 -7.87
N ALA A 33 -6.17 -6.28 -6.69
CA ALA A 33 -5.61 -7.39 -5.94
C ALA A 33 -6.71 -8.37 -5.47
N ALA A 34 -7.82 -7.84 -5.00
CA ALA A 34 -8.99 -8.60 -4.56
C ALA A 34 -9.62 -9.39 -5.72
N LEU A 35 -9.77 -8.75 -6.89
CA LEU A 35 -10.23 -9.43 -8.10
C LEU A 35 -9.25 -10.52 -8.55
N PHE A 36 -7.93 -10.25 -8.51
CA PHE A 36 -6.91 -11.25 -8.82
C PHE A 36 -7.09 -12.50 -7.96
N ILE A 37 -7.24 -12.35 -6.65
CA ILE A 37 -7.46 -13.51 -5.75
C ILE A 37 -8.80 -14.19 -6.06
N ARG A 38 -9.83 -13.42 -6.42
CA ARG A 38 -11.17 -13.95 -6.70
C ARG A 38 -11.22 -14.82 -7.96
N ILE A 39 -10.45 -14.46 -8.99
CA ILE A 39 -10.47 -15.08 -10.33
C ILE A 39 -9.29 -16.01 -10.57
N ALA A 40 -8.20 -15.87 -9.82
CA ALA A 40 -7.04 -16.73 -9.95
C ALA A 40 -7.45 -18.21 -9.76
N PRO A 41 -6.89 -19.13 -10.56
CA PRO A 41 -7.01 -20.55 -10.32
C PRO A 41 -6.62 -20.92 -8.88
N PHE A 42 -7.32 -21.88 -8.28
CA PHE A 42 -7.14 -22.24 -6.86
C PHE A 42 -5.72 -22.70 -6.52
N ASP A 43 -4.99 -23.24 -7.49
CA ASP A 43 -3.61 -23.72 -7.36
C ASP A 43 -2.56 -22.58 -7.33
N VAL A 44 -2.89 -21.36 -7.76
CA VAL A 44 -1.98 -20.19 -7.71
C VAL A 44 -1.48 -19.88 -6.29
N PHE A 45 -2.29 -20.24 -5.29
CA PHE A 45 -2.00 -20.05 -3.87
C PHE A 45 -1.69 -21.37 -3.14
N GLY A 46 -1.22 -22.38 -3.88
CA GLY A 46 -0.82 -23.68 -3.35
C GLY A 46 0.44 -23.66 -2.46
N ARG A 47 0.94 -24.85 -2.12
CA ARG A 47 2.23 -25.01 -1.39
C ARG A 47 3.34 -25.41 -2.36
N ASP A 48 3.50 -24.65 -3.42
CA ASP A 48 4.44 -24.93 -4.50
C ASP A 48 5.36 -23.75 -4.82
N VAL A 49 6.23 -23.96 -5.81
CA VAL A 49 7.17 -22.95 -6.30
C VAL A 49 6.44 -21.75 -6.89
N GLY A 50 5.26 -21.92 -7.50
CA GLY A 50 4.47 -20.83 -8.05
C GLY A 50 4.07 -19.80 -7.01
N THR A 51 3.62 -20.26 -5.84
CA THR A 51 3.27 -19.38 -4.71
C THR A 51 4.49 -18.64 -4.16
N ILE A 52 5.64 -19.30 -4.07
CA ILE A 52 6.90 -18.65 -3.65
C ILE A 52 7.28 -17.54 -4.65
N LEU A 53 7.19 -17.83 -5.96
CA LEU A 53 7.47 -16.85 -7.00
C LEU A 53 6.49 -15.68 -6.97
N LEU A 54 5.21 -15.92 -6.65
CA LEU A 54 4.21 -14.86 -6.49
C LEU A 54 4.57 -13.92 -5.33
N PHE A 55 4.96 -14.45 -4.17
CA PHE A 55 5.43 -13.65 -3.03
C PHE A 55 6.74 -12.92 -3.33
N ALA A 56 7.64 -13.53 -4.10
CA ALA A 56 8.87 -12.89 -4.53
C ALA A 56 8.60 -11.75 -5.53
N ALA A 57 7.67 -11.94 -6.47
CA ALA A 57 7.27 -10.95 -7.45
C ALA A 57 6.61 -9.71 -6.81
N THR A 58 6.01 -9.84 -5.62
CA THR A 58 5.52 -8.69 -4.86
C THR A 58 6.62 -7.72 -4.41
N LEU A 59 7.89 -8.14 -4.32
CA LEU A 59 8.99 -7.23 -3.98
C LEU A 59 9.11 -6.11 -5.03
N PRO A 60 9.49 -6.37 -6.30
CA PRO A 60 9.61 -5.30 -7.29
C PRO A 60 8.30 -4.53 -7.49
N LEU A 61 7.15 -5.21 -7.36
CA LEU A 61 5.85 -4.55 -7.41
C LEU A 61 5.64 -3.53 -6.29
N ALA A 62 6.14 -3.80 -5.07
CA ALA A 62 6.04 -2.87 -3.95
C ALA A 62 6.79 -1.57 -4.25
N TRP A 63 8.04 -1.64 -4.73
CA TRP A 63 8.77 -0.43 -5.14
C TRP A 63 8.10 0.28 -6.30
N ALA A 64 7.60 -0.44 -7.31
CA ALA A 64 6.86 0.17 -8.41
C ALA A 64 5.62 0.92 -7.92
N SER A 65 4.87 0.34 -6.99
CA SER A 65 3.66 0.93 -6.39
C SER A 65 3.96 2.23 -5.65
N VAL A 66 5.04 2.25 -4.85
CA VAL A 66 5.52 3.48 -4.18
C VAL A 66 5.85 4.57 -5.21
N ARG A 67 6.51 4.22 -6.33
CA ARG A 67 6.84 5.19 -7.39
C ARG A 67 5.62 5.69 -8.14
N VAL A 68 4.61 4.86 -8.34
CA VAL A 68 3.34 5.28 -8.93
C VAL A 68 2.65 6.25 -7.99
N ALA A 69 2.48 5.90 -6.70
CA ALA A 69 1.89 6.77 -5.69
C ALA A 69 2.62 8.12 -5.58
N GLU A 70 3.95 8.10 -5.53
CA GLU A 70 4.82 9.28 -5.54
C GLU A 70 4.49 10.19 -6.73
N ARG A 71 4.39 9.63 -7.94
CA ARG A 71 4.17 10.40 -9.17
C ARG A 71 2.76 10.96 -9.26
N ILE A 72 1.74 10.16 -9.01
CA ILE A 72 0.34 10.59 -9.20
C ILE A 72 -0.09 11.62 -8.15
N ALA A 73 0.42 11.51 -6.92
CA ALA A 73 0.14 12.45 -5.83
C ALA A 73 1.23 13.52 -5.67
N ALA A 74 2.25 13.53 -6.54
CA ALA A 74 3.38 14.46 -6.47
C ALA A 74 3.98 14.56 -5.05
N LEU A 75 4.27 13.40 -4.44
CA LEU A 75 4.76 13.33 -3.06
C LEU A 75 6.22 13.78 -2.96
N ALA A 76 6.52 14.58 -1.94
CA ALA A 76 7.89 14.81 -1.51
C ALA A 76 8.47 13.57 -0.78
N PRO A 77 9.80 13.43 -0.67
CA PRO A 77 10.42 12.28 -0.01
C PRO A 77 9.96 12.03 1.43
N ASP A 78 9.71 13.09 2.20
CA ASP A 78 9.19 13.04 3.57
C ASP A 78 7.69 12.71 3.63
N GLN A 79 6.96 12.87 2.53
CA GLN A 79 5.56 12.50 2.38
C GLN A 79 5.35 11.05 1.91
N LEU A 80 6.41 10.34 1.50
CA LEU A 80 6.28 8.99 0.94
C LEU A 80 5.66 8.00 1.93
N LEU A 81 6.19 7.89 3.15
CA LEU A 81 5.64 7.00 4.15
C LEU A 81 4.20 7.37 4.57
N PRO A 82 3.89 8.60 4.99
CA PRO A 82 2.52 8.93 5.38
C PRO A 82 1.53 8.81 4.21
N GLY A 83 1.95 9.16 3.00
CA GLY A 83 1.11 9.04 1.81
C GLY A 83 0.78 7.59 1.45
N VAL A 84 1.81 6.74 1.41
CA VAL A 84 1.63 5.30 1.14
C VAL A 84 0.89 4.61 2.28
N ALA A 85 1.13 5.01 3.54
CA ALA A 85 0.38 4.47 4.67
C ALA A 85 -1.12 4.79 4.59
N LEU A 86 -1.50 5.99 4.14
CA LEU A 86 -2.89 6.34 3.93
C LEU A 86 -3.54 5.49 2.82
N ALA A 87 -2.85 5.31 1.69
CA ALA A 87 -3.34 4.44 0.60
C ALA A 87 -3.52 2.98 1.08
N SER A 88 -2.53 2.45 1.81
CA SER A 88 -2.57 1.10 2.40
C SER A 88 -3.70 0.97 3.43
N ALA A 89 -3.92 1.98 4.27
CA ALA A 89 -5.00 1.97 5.26
C ALA A 89 -6.38 1.93 4.57
N ALA A 90 -6.58 2.72 3.51
CA ALA A 90 -7.81 2.68 2.73
C ALA A 90 -8.05 1.29 2.11
N ALA A 91 -7.01 0.69 1.53
CA ALA A 91 -7.07 -0.68 0.99
C ALA A 91 -7.42 -1.72 2.06
N MET A 92 -6.76 -1.67 3.23
CA MET A 92 -6.99 -2.62 4.33
C MET A 92 -8.38 -2.49 4.96
N LEU A 93 -8.95 -1.28 5.00
CA LEU A 93 -10.34 -1.10 5.44
C LEU A 93 -11.30 -1.80 4.47
N CYS A 94 -11.04 -1.71 3.16
CA CYS A 94 -11.80 -2.46 2.16
C CYS A 94 -11.57 -3.97 2.26
N ASP A 95 -10.38 -4.45 2.64
CA ASP A 95 -10.16 -5.87 2.94
C ASP A 95 -11.08 -6.35 4.06
N GLY A 96 -11.21 -5.57 5.14
CA GLY A 96 -12.15 -5.88 6.23
C GLY A 96 -13.60 -5.99 5.72
N VAL A 97 -13.99 -5.11 4.80
CA VAL A 97 -15.31 -5.16 4.16
C VAL A 97 -15.46 -6.40 3.28
N GLY A 98 -14.49 -6.67 2.41
CA GLY A 98 -14.52 -7.79 1.48
C GLY A 98 -14.47 -9.15 2.17
N LEU A 99 -13.73 -9.27 3.27
CA LEU A 99 -13.63 -10.48 4.06
C LEU A 99 -14.95 -10.82 4.76
N ILE A 100 -15.55 -9.86 5.46
CA ILE A 100 -16.70 -10.13 6.33
C ILE A 100 -18.02 -10.18 5.55
N TRP A 101 -18.25 -9.24 4.63
CA TRP A 101 -19.56 -9.10 4.00
C TRP A 101 -19.65 -9.76 2.62
N TRP A 102 -18.52 -10.03 1.94
CA TRP A 102 -18.52 -10.57 0.59
C TRP A 102 -17.80 -11.92 0.42
N GLY A 103 -17.18 -12.46 1.48
CA GLY A 103 -16.47 -13.74 1.42
C GLY A 103 -15.42 -13.78 0.32
N LEU A 104 -14.84 -12.63 -0.05
CA LEU A 104 -14.17 -12.47 -1.34
C LEU A 104 -12.96 -13.40 -1.51
N TYR A 105 -12.34 -13.76 -0.39
CA TYR A 105 -11.24 -14.73 -0.27
C TYR A 105 -11.18 -15.37 1.13
N GLY A 106 -12.32 -15.41 1.84
CA GLY A 106 -12.42 -15.85 3.24
C GLY A 106 -12.74 -17.35 3.45
N ASP A 107 -13.00 -18.08 2.37
CA ASP A 107 -13.22 -19.53 2.42
C ASP A 107 -11.87 -20.24 2.61
N GLY A 108 -11.84 -21.40 3.29
CA GLY A 108 -10.59 -22.07 3.71
C GLY A 108 -9.53 -22.26 2.62
N ASP A 109 -9.96 -22.34 1.35
CA ASP A 109 -9.10 -22.52 0.18
C ASP A 109 -8.38 -21.24 -0.29
N ARG A 110 -8.72 -20.06 0.25
CA ARG A 110 -8.19 -18.76 -0.19
C ARG A 110 -7.43 -17.96 0.87
N LEU A 111 -7.23 -18.56 2.04
CA LEU A 111 -6.42 -17.99 3.11
C LEU A 111 -5.01 -17.54 2.66
N PRO A 112 -4.27 -18.25 1.77
CA PRO A 112 -2.96 -17.77 1.34
C PRO A 112 -3.03 -16.51 0.46
N GLY A 113 -4.16 -16.26 -0.21
CA GLY A 113 -4.42 -14.99 -0.90
C GLY A 113 -4.55 -13.81 0.07
N ALA A 114 -5.24 -14.01 1.20
CA ALA A 114 -5.29 -13.02 2.28
C ALA A 114 -3.89 -12.74 2.87
N ALA A 115 -3.09 -13.79 3.07
CA ALA A 115 -1.71 -13.66 3.54
C ALA A 115 -0.83 -12.90 2.54
N TRP A 116 -1.05 -13.11 1.24
CA TRP A 116 -0.34 -12.40 0.18
C TRP A 116 -0.68 -10.89 0.14
N LEU A 117 -1.93 -10.50 0.38
CA LEU A 117 -2.30 -9.07 0.53
C LEU A 117 -1.55 -8.41 1.69
N LEU A 118 -1.56 -9.05 2.86
CA LEU A 118 -0.86 -8.54 4.04
C LEU A 118 0.65 -8.41 3.80
N TRP A 119 1.24 -9.41 3.14
CA TRP A 119 2.64 -9.39 2.71
C TRP A 119 2.93 -8.21 1.77
N GLY A 120 2.09 -8.02 0.75
CA GLY A 120 2.20 -6.92 -0.20
C GLY A 120 2.12 -5.55 0.47
N VAL A 121 1.15 -5.34 1.35
CA VAL A 121 1.00 -4.09 2.13
C VAL A 121 2.24 -3.82 2.98
N GLY A 122 2.73 -4.84 3.70
CA GLY A 122 3.94 -4.73 4.50
C GLY A 122 5.16 -4.33 3.68
N LEU A 123 5.36 -4.96 2.51
CA LEU A 123 6.45 -4.62 1.59
C LEU A 123 6.33 -3.21 1.02
N ILE A 124 5.11 -2.76 0.67
CA ILE A 124 4.86 -1.41 0.16
C ILE A 124 5.21 -0.35 1.21
N LEU A 125 4.77 -0.55 2.45
CA LEU A 125 5.12 0.32 3.59
C LEU A 125 6.63 0.34 3.84
N PHE A 126 7.27 -0.83 3.84
CA PHE A 126 8.71 -0.96 4.03
C PHE A 126 9.50 -0.27 2.91
N ALA A 127 9.09 -0.44 1.66
CA ALA A 127 9.69 0.22 0.51
C ALA A 127 9.56 1.75 0.59
N ALA A 128 8.38 2.26 0.98
CA ALA A 128 8.15 3.69 1.18
C ALA A 128 9.04 4.27 2.29
N PHE A 129 9.17 3.56 3.41
CA PHE A 129 10.08 3.95 4.49
C PHE A 129 11.54 4.05 4.03
N LEU A 130 12.04 2.99 3.37
CA LEU A 130 13.43 2.98 2.91
C LEU A 130 13.72 4.06 1.87
N ASP A 131 12.82 4.25 0.89
CA ASP A 131 13.01 5.22 -0.17
C ASP A 131 12.90 6.66 0.35
N GLY A 132 11.90 6.94 1.20
CA GLY A 132 11.77 8.23 1.88
C GLY A 132 13.00 8.56 2.71
N ARG A 133 13.45 7.64 3.57
CA ARG A 133 14.63 7.84 4.42
C ARG A 133 15.90 8.10 3.61
N ARG A 134 16.15 7.29 2.57
CA ARG A 134 17.36 7.42 1.73
C ARG A 134 17.41 8.76 1.00
N ARG A 135 16.26 9.27 0.55
CA ARG A 135 16.19 10.51 -0.24
C ARG A 135 16.17 11.77 0.61
N THR A 136 15.56 11.74 1.80
CA THR A 136 15.62 12.87 2.74
C THR A 136 17.05 13.09 3.24
N VAL A 137 17.77 12.02 3.59
CA VAL A 137 19.19 12.11 4.01
C VAL A 137 20.10 12.63 2.90
N ARG A 138 19.82 12.33 1.62
CA ARG A 138 20.62 12.82 0.49
C ARG A 138 20.37 14.30 0.14
N ARG A 139 19.33 14.92 0.69
CA ARG A 139 18.92 16.31 0.39
C ARG A 139 19.27 17.30 1.50
N GLY A 140 19.63 16.84 2.70
CA GLY A 140 20.12 17.65 3.80
C GLY A 140 21.64 17.69 3.83
#